data_AF-A0A382I9K0-F1
#
_entry.id   AF-A0A382I9K0-F1
#
_cell.length_a   1.000
_cell.length_b   1.000
_cell.length_c   1.000
_cell.angle_alpha   90.00
_cell.angle_beta   90.00
_cell.angle_gamma   90.00
#
_symmetry.space_group_name_H-M   'P 1'
#
loop_
_entity.id
_entity.type
_entity.pdbx_description
1 polymer ?
#
loop_
_entity_poly.entity_id
_entity_poly.type
_entity_poly.pdbx_seq_one_letter_code
_entity_poly.pdbx_strand_id
1 'polypeptide(L)'
;MKSTKEDKAMQGKTRSLNVLPVALFFAFAVYMMPGLAGDAFAKEAFAEQVFAEQAFAKEVMAAEDDAEGEGEPEIEWSQDVFYKDFEGNPLKGPVSGAPAPELGENDYNNYDFAPSRMILWMANQQHLYFGSFVLAVPIFCMLIEFVGIRTRESDPVMSKKYDALAHDLMKVSLTAYSWTAILGGILLFTFITLFPGFFKYMATIFRPVMHVYALMFLAESGVLYVYYYGWDKMNDGGFLKWVHCSISVLLNLIGTVLMYLANSWATFMQAPGGIDEQGRFLGNIWHVIHS
;
A
#
# COMPACT_ATOMS: atom_id res chain seq x y z
N MET A 1 -44.22 -32.49 53.51
CA MET A 1 -42.82 -32.94 53.73
C MET A 1 -42.05 -32.58 52.47
N LYS A 2 -40.98 -31.79 52.64
CA LYS A 2 -40.19 -31.11 51.59
C LYS A 2 -39.60 -32.12 50.59
N SER A 3 -39.92 -31.95 49.30
CA SER A 3 -39.10 -32.53 48.23
C SER A 3 -37.83 -31.70 48.10
N THR A 4 -36.72 -32.34 48.46
CA THR A 4 -35.34 -31.88 48.50
C THR A 4 -34.84 -31.58 47.08
N LYS A 5 -34.56 -30.32 46.73
CA LYS A 5 -33.24 -29.69 46.76
C LYS A 5 -32.12 -30.32 45.89
N GLU A 6 -32.42 -31.23 44.97
CA GLU A 6 -31.38 -31.82 44.08
C GLU A 6 -31.46 -31.45 42.58
N ASP A 7 -32.50 -30.75 42.10
CA ASP A 7 -32.59 -30.34 40.68
C ASP A 7 -31.98 -28.95 40.36
N LYS A 8 -31.01 -28.48 41.16
CA LYS A 8 -30.29 -27.21 40.90
C LYS A 8 -28.77 -27.35 40.92
N ALA A 9 -28.25 -28.43 40.35
CA ALA A 9 -26.82 -28.65 40.21
C ALA A 9 -26.37 -28.77 38.74
N MET A 10 -26.89 -27.94 37.82
CA MET A 10 -26.43 -27.93 36.42
C MET A 10 -26.38 -26.52 35.79
N GLN A 11 -26.05 -25.48 36.55
CA GLN A 11 -25.79 -24.16 35.95
C GLN A 11 -24.68 -23.40 36.66
N GLY A 12 -23.61 -23.12 35.92
CA GLY A 12 -22.75 -21.96 36.14
C GLY A 12 -21.31 -22.26 36.51
N LYS A 13 -20.41 -22.17 35.52
CA LYS A 13 -19.49 -21.03 35.36
C LYS A 13 -18.68 -21.17 34.07
N THR A 14 -19.29 -20.87 32.92
CA THR A 14 -18.53 -20.55 31.71
C THR A 14 -17.76 -19.26 31.97
N ARG A 15 -16.43 -19.35 32.09
CA ARG A 15 -15.56 -18.17 32.12
C ARG A 15 -15.63 -17.52 30.74
N SER A 16 -16.39 -16.43 30.59
CA SER A 16 -16.29 -15.55 29.44
C SER A 16 -14.88 -14.93 29.46
N LEU A 17 -13.96 -15.46 28.64
CA LEU A 17 -12.74 -14.71 28.34
C LEU A 17 -13.19 -13.47 27.56
N ASN A 18 -13.05 -12.30 28.17
CA ASN A 18 -13.17 -11.04 27.45
C ASN A 18 -12.04 -11.04 26.40
N VAL A 19 -12.39 -11.25 25.13
CA VAL A 19 -11.44 -11.36 24.00
C VAL A 19 -10.84 -10.00 23.63
N LEU A 20 -11.50 -8.91 24.04
CA LEU A 20 -11.09 -7.53 23.78
C LEU A 20 -9.68 -7.18 24.32
N PRO A 21 -9.30 -7.49 25.58
CA PRO A 21 -7.94 -7.26 26.06
C PRO A 21 -6.88 -8.15 25.40
N VAL A 22 -7.23 -9.36 24.96
CA VAL A 22 -6.28 -10.27 24.28
C VAL A 22 -6.00 -9.80 22.86
N ALA A 23 -7.03 -9.36 22.12
CA ALA A 23 -6.88 -8.78 20.79
C ALA A 23 -6.10 -7.46 20.83
N LEU A 24 -6.34 -6.61 21.84
CA LEU A 24 -5.56 -5.39 22.07
C LEU A 24 -4.09 -5.69 22.42
N PHE A 25 -3.83 -6.75 23.19
CA PHE A 25 -2.47 -7.19 23.49
C PHE A 25 -1.73 -7.70 22.24
N PHE A 26 -2.40 -8.46 21.37
CA PHE A 26 -1.80 -8.90 20.11
C PHE A 26 -1.58 -7.75 19.12
N ALA A 27 -2.51 -6.79 19.02
CA ALA A 27 -2.30 -5.59 18.22
C ALA A 27 -1.13 -4.74 18.74
N PHE A 28 -0.98 -4.63 20.07
CA PHE A 28 0.16 -3.95 20.69
C PHE A 28 1.47 -4.72 20.52
N ALA A 29 1.46 -6.05 20.60
CA ALA A 29 2.63 -6.89 20.38
C ALA A 29 3.11 -6.87 18.92
N VAL A 30 2.18 -6.80 17.96
CA VAL A 30 2.49 -6.62 16.53
C VAL A 30 3.06 -5.22 16.26
N TYR A 31 2.56 -4.19 16.95
CA TYR A 31 3.12 -2.84 16.91
C TYR A 31 4.56 -2.77 17.50
N MET A 32 4.89 -3.62 18.47
CA MET A 32 6.21 -3.71 19.09
C MET A 32 7.20 -4.65 18.37
N MET A 33 6.72 -5.49 17.44
CA MET A 33 7.55 -6.46 16.71
C MET A 33 8.66 -5.89 15.81
N PRO A 34 8.61 -4.65 15.30
CA PRO A 34 9.76 -4.05 14.61
C PRO A 34 11.01 -3.93 15.51
N GLY A 35 10.85 -3.98 16.83
CA GLY A 35 11.95 -3.87 17.80
C GLY A 35 12.61 -5.19 18.20
N LEU A 36 12.23 -6.34 17.63
CA LEU A 36 12.68 -7.67 18.07
C LEU A 36 13.38 -8.53 17.01
N ALA A 37 13.44 -8.08 15.75
CA ALA A 37 14.18 -8.79 14.70
C ALA A 37 15.67 -8.45 14.78
N GLY A 38 16.49 -9.38 15.29
CA GLY A 38 17.94 -9.19 15.41
C GLY A 38 18.68 -9.20 14.07
N ASP A 39 19.72 -8.37 13.97
CA ASP A 39 20.56 -8.03 12.81
C ASP A 39 21.06 -9.18 11.91
N ALA A 40 21.09 -10.42 12.42
CA ALA A 40 21.67 -11.56 11.70
C ALA A 40 20.74 -12.13 10.62
N PHE A 41 19.43 -12.23 10.90
CA PHE A 41 18.45 -12.78 9.94
C PHE A 41 18.09 -11.77 8.85
N ALA A 42 18.22 -10.48 9.15
CA ALA A 42 18.12 -9.40 8.17
C ALA A 42 19.27 -9.45 7.15
N LYS A 43 20.51 -9.75 7.57
CA LYS A 43 21.68 -9.69 6.67
C LYS A 43 21.67 -10.74 5.55
N GLU A 44 21.26 -11.99 5.81
CA GLU A 44 21.23 -13.04 4.78
C GLU A 44 20.07 -12.85 3.78
N ALA A 45 18.89 -12.45 4.26
CA ALA A 45 17.75 -12.17 3.39
C ALA A 45 17.96 -10.92 2.51
N PHE A 46 18.67 -9.90 3.02
CA PHE A 46 19.10 -8.74 2.24
C PHE A 46 20.15 -9.10 1.18
N ALA A 47 21.08 -10.02 1.47
CA ALA A 47 22.13 -10.39 0.53
C ALA A 47 21.59 -11.06 -0.74
N GLU A 48 20.60 -11.95 -0.61
CA GLU A 48 19.98 -12.63 -1.76
C GLU A 48 19.09 -11.69 -2.59
N GLN A 49 18.45 -10.70 -1.94
CA GLN A 49 17.68 -9.63 -2.60
C GLN A 49 18.59 -8.67 -3.40
N VAL A 50 19.77 -8.34 -2.89
CA VAL A 50 20.76 -7.44 -3.52
C VAL A 50 21.30 -8.01 -4.84
N PHE A 51 21.42 -9.33 -4.98
CA PHE A 51 21.90 -9.96 -6.23
C PHE A 51 20.88 -9.96 -7.36
N ALA A 52 19.58 -10.07 -7.04
CA ALA A 52 18.50 -9.93 -8.03
C ALA A 52 18.28 -8.46 -8.42
N GLU A 53 18.48 -7.54 -7.48
CA GLU A 53 18.43 -6.09 -7.66
C GLU A 53 19.59 -5.59 -8.54
N GLN A 54 20.79 -6.17 -8.41
CA GLN A 54 21.93 -5.88 -9.31
C GLN A 54 21.68 -6.29 -10.77
N ALA A 55 20.90 -7.34 -11.04
CA ALA A 55 20.62 -7.80 -12.41
C ALA A 55 19.67 -6.84 -13.15
N PHE A 56 18.65 -6.32 -12.46
CA PHE A 56 17.72 -5.33 -13.02
C PHE A 56 18.32 -3.92 -13.04
N ALA A 57 19.10 -3.55 -12.02
CA ALA A 57 19.87 -2.31 -12.02
C ALA A 57 20.89 -2.29 -13.18
N LYS A 58 21.53 -3.42 -13.50
CA LYS A 58 22.46 -3.49 -14.64
C LYS A 58 21.78 -3.32 -16.01
N GLU A 59 20.51 -3.70 -16.14
CA GLU A 59 19.74 -3.50 -17.38
C GLU A 59 19.24 -2.06 -17.55
N VAL A 60 18.98 -1.37 -16.43
CA VAL A 60 18.48 0.02 -16.42
C VAL A 60 19.62 1.06 -16.35
N MET A 61 20.75 0.74 -15.71
CA MET A 61 21.91 1.63 -15.55
C MET A 61 22.90 1.57 -16.72
N ALA A 62 22.85 0.53 -17.57
CA ALA A 62 23.66 0.45 -18.79
C ALA A 62 23.39 1.58 -19.82
N ALA A 63 22.41 2.45 -19.54
CA ALA A 63 22.11 3.63 -20.36
C ALA A 63 22.60 4.97 -19.75
N GLU A 64 23.12 5.02 -18.51
CA GLU A 64 23.45 6.29 -17.83
C GLU A 64 24.73 6.24 -16.96
N ASP A 65 25.69 5.33 -17.20
CA ASP A 65 26.99 5.35 -16.52
C ASP A 65 28.04 6.15 -17.32
N ASP A 66 28.15 7.45 -17.03
CA ASP A 66 29.36 8.26 -17.24
C ASP A 66 29.31 9.51 -16.33
N ALA A 67 29.42 9.32 -15.00
CA ALA A 67 29.84 10.37 -14.07
C ALA A 67 30.11 9.81 -12.65
N GLU A 68 31.26 9.17 -12.45
CA GLU A 68 31.80 8.93 -11.11
C GLU A 68 32.52 10.20 -10.58
N GLY A 69 32.25 10.55 -9.32
CA GLY A 69 32.97 11.57 -8.58
C GLY A 69 32.82 11.36 -7.08
N GLU A 70 33.82 10.70 -6.46
CA GLU A 70 33.93 10.48 -5.03
C GLU A 70 34.22 11.79 -4.28
N GLY A 71 33.35 12.14 -3.34
CA GLY A 71 33.53 13.21 -2.34
C GLY A 71 32.40 13.13 -1.33
N GLU A 72 32.68 13.30 -0.03
CA GLU A 72 31.60 13.34 0.97
C GLU A 72 30.57 14.41 0.58
N PRO A 73 29.27 14.09 0.52
CA PRO A 73 28.28 15.04 0.05
C PRO A 73 28.18 16.19 1.06
N GLU A 74 28.70 17.36 0.70
CA GLU A 74 28.37 18.59 1.41
C GLU A 74 26.86 18.72 1.42
N ILE A 75 26.26 18.63 2.61
CA ILE A 75 24.81 18.78 2.77
C ILE A 75 24.48 20.25 2.52
N GLU A 76 24.09 20.57 1.28
CA GLU A 76 23.60 21.89 0.91
C GLU A 76 22.26 22.13 1.61
N TRP A 77 22.12 23.24 2.31
CA TRP A 77 20.88 23.63 2.98
C TRP A 77 20.20 24.74 2.20
N SER A 78 18.90 24.56 1.91
CA SER A 78 18.10 25.55 1.19
C SER A 78 16.77 25.80 1.90
N GLN A 79 16.00 26.77 1.39
CA GLN A 79 14.75 27.25 1.98
C GLN A 79 13.57 26.91 1.09
N ASP A 80 12.48 26.45 1.72
CA ASP A 80 11.20 26.18 1.09
C ASP A 80 10.56 27.51 0.64
N VAL A 81 10.11 27.53 -0.62
CA VAL A 81 9.49 28.70 -1.24
C VAL A 81 8.04 28.89 -0.78
N PHE A 82 7.34 27.79 -0.50
CA PHE A 82 5.90 27.77 -0.30
C PHE A 82 5.50 27.72 1.17
N TYR A 83 6.22 26.96 1.99
CA TYR A 83 5.84 26.68 3.37
C TYR A 83 6.74 27.37 4.40
N LYS A 84 6.09 27.88 5.46
CA LYS A 84 6.71 28.61 6.56
C LYS A 84 6.45 27.91 7.88
N ASP A 85 7.35 28.07 8.84
CA ASP A 85 7.15 27.62 10.22
C ASP A 85 6.03 28.43 10.91
N PHE A 86 5.67 28.01 12.13
CA PHE A 86 4.66 28.68 12.95
C PHE A 86 5.03 30.13 13.30
N GLU A 87 6.31 30.48 13.21
CA GLU A 87 6.87 31.81 13.48
C GLU A 87 6.94 32.68 12.21
N GLY A 88 6.59 32.13 11.04
CA GLY A 88 6.57 32.80 9.75
C GLY A 88 7.90 32.77 8.97
N ASN A 89 8.90 32.01 9.41
CA ASN A 89 10.17 31.85 8.69
C ASN A 89 10.06 30.73 7.63
N PRO A 90 10.78 30.83 6.49
CA PRO A 90 10.84 29.77 5.49
C PRO A 90 11.36 28.46 6.11
N LEU A 91 10.70 27.33 5.82
CA LEU A 91 11.18 26.02 6.26
C LEU A 91 12.54 25.73 5.62
N LYS A 92 13.50 25.24 6.41
CA LYS A 92 14.85 24.90 5.93
C LYS A 92 15.03 23.40 5.90
N GLY A 93 15.62 22.89 4.82
CA GLY A 93 15.90 21.46 4.68
C GLY A 93 17.18 21.20 3.90
N PRO A 94 17.78 20.00 4.10
CA PRO A 94 18.89 19.56 3.26
C PRO A 94 18.38 19.30 1.84
N VAL A 95 19.13 19.75 0.84
CA VAL A 95 18.87 19.47 -0.57
C VAL A 95 19.10 17.98 -0.82
N SER A 96 18.05 17.29 -1.25
CA SER A 96 18.07 15.83 -1.49
C SER A 96 17.70 15.45 -2.93
N GLY A 97 17.32 16.42 -3.77
CA GLY A 97 16.85 16.18 -5.14
C GLY A 97 17.56 17.04 -6.19
N ALA A 98 17.52 16.58 -7.44
CA ALA A 98 17.95 17.35 -8.60
C ALA A 98 17.04 18.56 -8.83
N PRO A 99 17.52 19.64 -9.49
CA PRO A 99 16.70 20.78 -9.84
C PRO A 99 15.54 20.37 -10.75
N ALA A 100 14.42 21.08 -10.65
CA ALA A 100 13.28 20.82 -11.52
C ALA A 100 13.69 21.09 -12.98
N PRO A 101 13.33 20.19 -13.92
CA PRO A 101 13.65 20.40 -15.32
C PRO A 101 12.84 21.58 -15.88
N GLU A 102 13.50 22.48 -16.60
CA GLU A 102 12.84 23.51 -17.40
C GLU A 102 12.34 22.87 -18.71
N LEU A 103 11.07 22.44 -18.73
CA LEU A 103 10.47 21.75 -19.87
C LEU A 103 9.77 22.74 -20.83
N GLY A 104 10.13 22.69 -22.10
CA GLY A 104 9.48 23.38 -23.22
C GLY A 104 8.44 22.54 -23.95
N GLU A 105 7.85 23.09 -25.01
CA GLU A 105 6.80 22.43 -25.80
C GLU A 105 7.28 21.15 -26.52
N ASN A 106 8.57 21.08 -26.84
CA ASN A 106 9.19 19.95 -27.55
C ASN A 106 9.65 18.80 -26.63
N ASP A 107 9.63 18.99 -25.31
CA ASP A 107 10.07 17.96 -24.35
C ASP A 107 8.99 16.92 -24.05
N TYR A 108 7.79 17.13 -24.59
CA TYR A 108 6.68 16.19 -24.54
C TYR A 108 6.52 15.53 -25.90
N ASN A 109 6.48 14.19 -25.90
CA ASN A 109 6.15 13.45 -27.11
C ASN A 109 4.68 13.73 -27.45
N ASN A 110 4.40 14.19 -28.67
CA ASN A 110 3.06 14.45 -29.18
C ASN A 110 2.77 13.51 -30.36
N TYR A 111 1.52 13.07 -30.48
CA TYR A 111 1.09 12.20 -31.57
C TYR A 111 -0.02 12.86 -32.40
N ASP A 112 0.02 12.65 -33.71
CA ASP A 112 -0.95 13.24 -34.65
C ASP A 112 -2.39 12.78 -34.41
N PHE A 113 -2.60 11.60 -33.81
CA PHE A 113 -3.93 11.03 -33.59
C PHE A 113 -4.62 11.58 -32.33
N ALA A 114 -3.86 11.99 -31.31
CA ALA A 114 -4.39 12.46 -30.04
C ALA A 114 -3.34 13.24 -29.24
N PRO A 115 -3.72 14.36 -28.58
CA PRO A 115 -2.85 15.04 -27.63
C PRO A 115 -2.44 14.12 -26.48
N SER A 116 -1.17 14.19 -26.08
CA SER A 116 -0.59 13.29 -25.08
C SER A 116 -1.23 13.39 -23.70
N ARG A 117 -1.70 14.59 -23.34
CA ARG A 117 -2.51 14.81 -22.12
C ARG A 117 -3.81 14.02 -22.13
N MET A 118 -4.47 13.90 -23.29
CA MET A 118 -5.72 13.14 -23.42
C MET A 118 -5.46 11.64 -23.28
N ILE A 119 -4.38 11.13 -23.88
CA ILE A 119 -3.97 9.72 -23.77
C ILE A 119 -3.67 9.38 -22.31
N LEU A 120 -2.88 10.21 -21.63
CA LEU A 120 -2.57 10.03 -20.21
C LEU A 120 -3.84 10.07 -19.34
N TRP A 121 -4.73 11.03 -19.58
CA TRP A 121 -5.99 11.12 -18.85
C TRP A 121 -6.85 9.86 -19.02
N MET A 122 -6.99 9.36 -20.26
CA MET A 122 -7.73 8.13 -20.52
C MET A 122 -7.14 6.92 -19.79
N ALA A 123 -5.81 6.75 -19.86
CA ALA A 123 -5.11 5.66 -19.16
C ALA A 123 -5.28 5.76 -17.65
N ASN A 124 -5.08 6.95 -17.08
CA ASN A 124 -5.21 7.21 -15.65
C ASN A 124 -6.64 6.99 -15.16
N GLN A 125 -7.64 7.48 -15.89
CA GLN A 125 -9.04 7.32 -15.53
C GLN A 125 -9.46 5.85 -15.52
N GLN A 126 -9.04 5.09 -16.53
CA GLN A 126 -9.37 3.67 -16.63
C GLN A 126 -8.72 2.86 -15.49
N HIS A 127 -7.48 3.19 -15.13
CA HIS A 127 -6.79 2.60 -13.99
C HIS A 127 -7.50 2.93 -12.66
N LEU A 128 -7.86 4.20 -12.42
CA LEU A 128 -8.54 4.63 -11.19
C LEU A 128 -9.93 4.01 -10.99
N TYR A 129 -10.72 3.82 -12.05
CA TYR A 129 -12.00 3.13 -11.95
C TYR A 129 -11.85 1.70 -11.42
N PHE A 130 -10.85 0.97 -11.89
CA PHE A 130 -10.58 -0.39 -11.42
C PHE A 130 -9.84 -0.41 -10.08
N GLY A 131 -8.93 0.51 -9.82
CA GLY A 131 -8.23 0.65 -8.53
C GLY A 131 -9.19 0.91 -7.37
N SER A 132 -10.16 1.81 -7.54
CA SER A 132 -11.19 2.07 -6.52
C SER A 132 -12.10 0.86 -6.29
N PHE A 133 -12.46 0.12 -7.35
CA PHE A 133 -13.22 -1.12 -7.23
C PHE A 133 -12.47 -2.19 -6.44
N VAL A 134 -11.18 -2.40 -6.77
CA VAL A 134 -10.32 -3.40 -6.12
C VAL A 134 -10.07 -3.08 -4.65
N LEU A 135 -10.11 -1.81 -4.24
CA LEU A 135 -10.02 -1.44 -2.83
C LEU A 135 -11.36 -1.58 -2.09
N ALA A 136 -12.49 -1.31 -2.75
CA ALA A 136 -13.80 -1.38 -2.12
C ALA A 136 -14.28 -2.83 -1.86
N VAL A 137 -14.07 -3.73 -2.82
CA VAL A 137 -14.60 -5.11 -2.74
C VAL A 137 -14.03 -5.90 -1.54
N PRO A 138 -12.72 -5.87 -1.22
CA PRO A 138 -12.18 -6.50 -0.02
C PRO A 138 -12.78 -5.98 1.29
N ILE A 139 -13.12 -4.70 1.37
CA ILE A 139 -13.82 -4.13 2.53
C ILE A 139 -15.21 -4.77 2.66
N PHE A 140 -15.96 -4.87 1.55
CA PHE A 140 -17.26 -5.52 1.55
C PHE A 140 -17.17 -7.01 1.91
N CYS A 141 -16.22 -7.74 1.33
CA CYS A 141 -15.98 -9.15 1.64
C CYS A 141 -15.68 -9.35 3.13
N MET A 142 -14.82 -8.50 3.72
CA MET A 142 -14.50 -8.52 5.15
C MET A 142 -15.76 -8.33 6.01
N LEU A 143 -16.60 -7.35 5.67
CA LEU A 143 -17.83 -7.07 6.42
C LEU A 143 -18.84 -8.21 6.31
N ILE A 144 -19.07 -8.73 5.10
CA ILE A 144 -20.02 -9.82 4.86
C ILE A 144 -19.54 -11.10 5.55
N GLU A 145 -18.25 -11.40 5.48
CA GLU A 145 -17.66 -12.54 6.18
C GLU A 145 -17.82 -12.39 7.71
N PHE A 146 -17.52 -11.20 8.25
CA PHE A 146 -17.70 -10.93 9.67
C PHE A 146 -19.16 -11.12 10.12
N VAL A 147 -20.12 -10.61 9.34
CA VAL A 147 -21.56 -10.82 9.57
C VAL A 147 -21.91 -12.30 9.47
N GLY A 148 -21.34 -13.03 8.50
CA GLY A 148 -21.52 -14.47 8.35
C GLY A 148 -21.07 -15.25 9.58
N ILE A 149 -19.92 -14.90 10.16
CA ILE A 149 -19.39 -15.50 11.40
C ILE A 149 -20.32 -15.20 12.58
N ARG A 150 -20.74 -13.93 12.74
CA ARG A 150 -21.60 -13.51 13.85
C ARG A 150 -23.01 -14.09 13.79
N THR A 151 -23.53 -14.31 12.60
CA THR A 151 -24.89 -14.83 12.37
C THR A 151 -24.95 -16.36 12.44
N ARG A 152 -23.80 -17.03 12.55
CA ARG A 152 -23.71 -18.50 12.47
C ARG A 152 -24.50 -19.24 13.53
N GLU A 153 -24.55 -18.70 14.75
CA GLU A 153 -25.30 -19.30 15.86
C GLU A 153 -26.80 -19.01 15.78
N SER A 154 -27.20 -17.83 15.29
CA SER A 154 -28.60 -17.40 15.21
C SER A 154 -29.33 -17.94 13.98
N ASP A 155 -28.67 -17.92 12.81
CA ASP A 155 -29.22 -18.40 11.54
C ASP A 155 -28.12 -19.03 10.68
N PRO A 156 -27.94 -20.37 10.80
CA PRO A 156 -26.94 -21.10 10.04
C PRO A 156 -27.16 -21.09 8.52
N VAL A 157 -28.42 -20.92 8.06
CA VAL A 157 -28.75 -20.91 6.63
C VAL A 157 -28.32 -19.59 6.02
N MET A 158 -28.61 -18.47 6.69
CA MET A 158 -28.17 -17.15 6.25
C MET A 158 -26.65 -16.98 6.36
N SER A 159 -26.02 -17.51 7.41
CA SER A 159 -24.56 -17.50 7.55
C SER A 159 -23.86 -18.12 6.32
N LYS A 160 -24.32 -19.27 5.84
CA LYS A 160 -23.79 -19.91 4.61
C LYS A 160 -23.99 -19.05 3.36
N LYS A 161 -25.10 -18.31 3.26
CA LYS A 161 -25.36 -17.41 2.12
C LYS A 161 -24.41 -16.22 2.13
N TYR A 162 -24.15 -15.62 3.29
CA TYR A 162 -23.16 -14.54 3.41
C TYR A 162 -21.76 -15.03 3.07
N ASP A 163 -21.38 -16.22 3.54
CA ASP A 163 -20.08 -16.80 3.22
C ASP A 163 -19.91 -17.05 1.71
N ALA A 164 -20.90 -17.66 1.06
CA ALA A 164 -20.89 -17.88 -0.38
C ALA A 164 -20.82 -16.55 -1.16
N LEU A 165 -21.60 -15.55 -0.74
CA LEU A 165 -21.59 -14.22 -1.35
C LEU A 165 -20.22 -13.56 -1.28
N ALA A 166 -19.56 -13.61 -0.11
CA ALA A 166 -18.23 -13.02 0.06
C ALA A 166 -17.17 -13.72 -0.80
N HIS A 167 -17.24 -15.06 -0.92
CA HIS A 167 -16.35 -15.82 -1.79
C HIS A 167 -16.58 -15.49 -3.28
N ASP A 168 -17.83 -15.44 -3.73
CA ASP A 168 -18.19 -15.10 -5.11
C ASP A 168 -17.78 -13.67 -5.48
N LEU A 169 -17.96 -12.71 -4.58
CA LEU A 169 -17.48 -11.34 -4.75
C LEU A 169 -15.95 -11.29 -4.86
N MET A 170 -15.24 -12.07 -4.04
CA MET A 170 -13.78 -12.11 -4.09
C MET A 170 -13.26 -12.70 -5.40
N LYS A 171 -13.95 -13.70 -5.97
CA LYS A 171 -13.63 -14.24 -7.30
C LYS A 171 -13.69 -13.18 -8.40
N VAL A 172 -14.72 -12.33 -8.37
CA VAL A 172 -14.82 -11.18 -9.29
C VAL A 172 -13.68 -10.19 -9.04
N SER A 173 -13.35 -9.93 -7.78
CA SER A 173 -12.25 -9.04 -7.38
C SER A 173 -10.90 -9.49 -7.94
N LEU A 174 -10.59 -10.79 -7.95
CA LEU A 174 -9.33 -11.31 -8.54
C LEU A 174 -9.18 -10.97 -10.02
N THR A 175 -10.29 -11.01 -10.76
CA THR A 175 -10.29 -10.67 -12.19
C THR A 175 -10.07 -9.16 -12.38
N ALA A 176 -10.73 -8.35 -11.54
CA ALA A 176 -10.53 -6.90 -11.53
C ALA A 176 -9.10 -6.50 -11.10
N TYR A 177 -8.50 -7.20 -10.14
CA TYR A 177 -7.11 -6.99 -9.71
C TYR A 177 -6.13 -7.18 -10.86
N SER A 178 -6.31 -8.27 -11.63
CA SER A 178 -5.51 -8.55 -12.83
C SER A 178 -5.62 -7.43 -13.87
N TRP A 179 -6.85 -6.95 -14.13
CA TRP A 179 -7.07 -5.84 -15.07
C TRP A 179 -6.47 -4.53 -14.57
N THR A 180 -6.59 -4.26 -13.26
CA THR A 180 -6.00 -3.09 -12.61
C THR A 180 -4.48 -3.05 -12.78
N ALA A 181 -3.81 -4.20 -12.62
CA ALA A 181 -2.37 -4.34 -12.81
C ALA A 181 -1.94 -4.04 -14.26
N ILE A 182 -2.67 -4.57 -15.25
CA ILE A 182 -2.42 -4.29 -16.68
C ILE A 182 -2.59 -2.79 -16.96
N LEU A 183 -3.69 -2.19 -16.50
CA LEU A 183 -3.96 -0.76 -16.67
C LEU A 183 -2.95 0.12 -15.94
N GLY A 184 -2.45 -0.32 -14.77
CA GLY A 184 -1.38 0.35 -14.04
C GLY A 184 -0.06 0.33 -14.79
N GLY A 185 0.28 -0.82 -15.41
CA GLY A 185 1.43 -0.93 -16.31
C GLY A 185 1.31 -0.03 -17.54
N ILE A 186 0.12 0.04 -18.15
CA ILE A 186 -0.16 0.96 -19.27
C ILE A 186 -0.01 2.41 -18.82
N LEU A 187 -0.52 2.78 -17.64
CA LEU A 187 -0.39 4.11 -17.08
C LEU A 187 1.08 4.48 -16.85
N LEU A 188 1.85 3.60 -16.23
CA LEU A 188 3.30 3.78 -16.02
C LEU A 188 4.03 3.95 -17.35
N PHE A 189 3.75 3.09 -18.33
CA PHE A 189 4.34 3.19 -19.66
C PHE A 189 3.98 4.51 -20.34
N THR A 190 2.75 4.99 -20.17
CA THR A 190 2.29 6.26 -20.71
C THR A 190 3.05 7.44 -20.08
N PHE A 191 3.33 7.42 -18.78
CA PHE A 191 4.18 8.43 -18.14
C PHE A 191 5.62 8.42 -18.65
N ILE A 192 6.24 7.25 -18.75
CA ILE A 192 7.62 7.10 -19.22
C ILE A 192 7.76 7.60 -20.67
N THR A 193 6.79 7.27 -21.52
CA THR A 193 6.86 7.58 -22.96
C THR A 193 6.38 9.00 -23.29
N LEU A 194 5.28 9.47 -22.73
CA LEU A 194 4.71 10.77 -23.10
C LEU A 194 5.27 11.94 -22.29
N PHE A 195 5.70 11.68 -21.05
CA PHE A 195 6.14 12.70 -20.10
C PHE A 195 7.49 12.32 -19.44
N PRO A 196 8.55 12.05 -20.22
CA PRO A 196 9.81 11.48 -19.70
C PRO A 196 10.52 12.40 -18.70
N GLY A 197 10.61 13.71 -18.98
CA GLY A 197 11.26 14.67 -18.09
C GLY A 197 10.55 14.80 -16.74
N PHE A 198 9.22 14.90 -16.78
CA PHE A 198 8.38 14.90 -15.59
C PHE A 198 8.52 13.60 -14.79
N PHE A 199 8.44 12.44 -15.45
CA PHE A 199 8.53 11.15 -14.77
C PHE A 199 9.90 10.94 -14.13
N LYS A 200 11.01 11.31 -14.80
CA LYS A 200 12.37 11.22 -14.25
C LYS A 200 12.54 12.08 -12.98
N TYR A 201 12.02 13.31 -12.99
CA TYR A 201 12.06 14.20 -11.83
C TYR A 201 11.27 13.61 -10.65
N MET A 202 10.02 13.20 -10.89
CA MET A 202 9.18 12.59 -9.86
C MET A 202 9.74 11.28 -9.33
N ALA A 203 10.25 10.42 -10.21
CA ALA A 203 10.88 9.17 -9.82
C ALA A 203 12.08 9.40 -8.92
N THR A 204 12.85 10.48 -9.12
CA THR A 204 14.01 10.83 -8.28
C THR A 204 13.60 11.25 -6.87
N ILE A 205 12.53 12.01 -6.73
CA ILE A 205 12.00 12.44 -5.42
C ILE A 205 11.39 11.25 -4.66
N PHE A 206 10.66 10.38 -5.38
CA PHE A 206 9.91 9.27 -4.78
C PHE A 206 10.65 7.92 -4.82
N ARG A 207 11.96 7.85 -5.17
CA ARG A 207 12.69 6.56 -5.29
C ARG A 207 12.43 5.60 -4.13
N PRO A 208 12.55 6.02 -2.86
CA PRO A 208 12.35 5.11 -1.72
C PRO A 208 10.89 4.66 -1.60
N VAL A 209 9.94 5.54 -1.91
CA VAL A 209 8.50 5.25 -1.91
C VAL A 209 8.15 4.22 -2.98
N MET A 210 8.78 4.28 -4.16
CA MET A 210 8.54 3.34 -5.25
C MET A 210 8.90 1.89 -4.87
N HIS A 211 9.99 1.69 -4.12
CA HIS A 211 10.36 0.36 -3.63
C HIS A 211 9.34 -0.18 -2.61
N VAL A 212 8.94 0.66 -1.65
CA VAL A 212 7.92 0.29 -0.66
C VAL A 212 6.59 0.00 -1.33
N TYR A 213 6.21 0.79 -2.33
CA TYR A 213 5.00 0.59 -3.12
C TYR A 213 5.02 -0.76 -3.85
N ALA A 214 6.12 -1.09 -4.52
CA ALA A 214 6.28 -2.37 -5.21
C ALA A 214 6.19 -3.56 -4.24
N LEU A 215 6.85 -3.49 -3.08
CA LEU A 215 6.76 -4.52 -2.05
C LEU A 215 5.33 -4.66 -1.50
N MET A 216 4.65 -3.54 -1.26
CA MET A 216 3.27 -3.54 -0.75
C MET A 216 2.29 -4.11 -1.78
N PHE A 217 2.51 -3.88 -3.08
CA PHE A 217 1.72 -4.48 -4.16
C PHE A 217 1.90 -6.00 -4.24
N LEU A 218 3.13 -6.50 -4.06
CA LEU A 218 3.40 -7.95 -3.96
C LEU A 218 2.78 -8.55 -2.70
N ALA A 219 2.87 -7.85 -1.56
CA ALA A 219 2.25 -8.26 -0.31
C ALA A 219 0.73 -8.33 -0.45
N GLU A 220 0.10 -7.34 -1.09
CA GLU A 220 -1.34 -7.32 -1.36
C GLU A 220 -1.75 -8.52 -2.21
N SER A 221 -1.04 -8.78 -3.30
CA SER A 221 -1.27 -9.92 -4.18
C SER A 221 -1.13 -11.25 -3.44
N GLY A 222 -0.09 -11.40 -2.60
CA GLY A 222 0.14 -12.60 -1.81
C GLY A 222 -0.95 -12.83 -0.75
N VAL A 223 -1.33 -11.80 0.01
CA VAL A 223 -2.39 -11.89 1.01
C VAL A 223 -3.74 -12.18 0.35
N LEU A 224 -4.04 -11.52 -0.78
CA LEU A 224 -5.25 -11.77 -1.57
C LEU A 224 -5.31 -13.22 -2.07
N TYR A 225 -4.19 -13.75 -2.55
CA TYR A 225 -4.08 -15.14 -2.99
C TYR A 225 -4.36 -16.11 -1.83
N VAL A 226 -3.73 -15.89 -0.68
CA VAL A 226 -3.95 -16.71 0.53
C VAL A 226 -5.39 -16.62 1.00
N TYR A 227 -6.01 -15.44 0.96
CA TYR A 227 -7.40 -15.24 1.32
C TYR A 227 -8.34 -16.03 0.39
N TYR A 228 -8.22 -15.87 -0.93
CA TYR A 228 -9.13 -16.54 -1.85
C TYR A 228 -8.93 -18.07 -1.90
N TYR A 229 -7.70 -18.54 -2.10
CA TYR A 229 -7.44 -19.99 -2.23
C TYR A 229 -7.42 -20.72 -0.89
N GLY A 230 -7.25 -19.98 0.21
CA GLY A 230 -7.34 -20.51 1.57
C GLY A 230 -8.77 -20.70 2.08
N TRP A 231 -9.79 -20.22 1.34
CA TRP A 231 -11.18 -20.17 1.77
C TRP A 231 -11.68 -21.52 2.29
N ASP A 232 -11.68 -22.56 1.46
CA ASP A 232 -12.22 -23.87 1.82
C ASP A 232 -11.51 -24.51 3.02
N LYS A 233 -10.20 -24.29 3.15
CA LYS A 233 -9.39 -24.82 4.26
C LYS A 233 -9.66 -24.11 5.58
N MET A 234 -10.02 -22.83 5.52
CA MET A 234 -10.28 -22.00 6.70
C MET A 234 -11.78 -21.80 6.99
N ASN A 235 -12.66 -22.47 6.24
CA ASN A 235 -14.11 -22.40 6.40
C ASN A 235 -14.69 -23.45 7.37
N ASP A 236 -13.90 -23.90 8.34
CA ASP A 236 -14.36 -24.82 9.41
C ASP A 236 -15.37 -24.14 10.37
N GLY A 237 -15.48 -22.81 10.26
CA GLY A 237 -16.26 -21.93 11.12
C GLY A 237 -15.80 -21.93 12.58
N GLY A 238 -14.66 -22.54 12.88
CA GLY A 238 -14.00 -22.48 14.18
C GLY A 238 -13.04 -21.28 14.25
N PHE A 239 -11.87 -21.53 14.82
CA PHE A 239 -10.81 -20.53 14.92
C PHE A 239 -10.24 -20.13 13.56
N LEU A 240 -10.12 -21.08 12.61
CA LEU A 240 -9.54 -20.77 11.29
C LEU A 240 -10.39 -19.77 10.51
N LYS A 241 -11.70 -19.75 10.71
CA LYS A 241 -12.56 -18.74 10.08
C LYS A 241 -12.32 -17.32 10.60
N TRP A 242 -11.98 -17.18 11.88
CA TRP A 242 -11.53 -15.89 12.43
C TRP A 242 -10.17 -15.48 11.90
N VAL A 243 -9.25 -16.45 11.71
CA VAL A 243 -7.96 -16.22 11.05
C VAL A 243 -8.18 -15.74 9.62
N HIS A 244 -9.07 -16.39 8.86
CA HIS A 244 -9.43 -15.98 7.50
C HIS A 244 -9.97 -14.54 7.45
N CYS A 245 -10.90 -14.19 8.34
CA CYS A 245 -11.39 -12.83 8.46
C CYS A 245 -10.27 -11.83 8.81
N SER A 246 -9.28 -12.21 9.63
CA SER A 246 -8.13 -11.36 9.96
C SER A 246 -7.17 -11.15 8.78
N ILE A 247 -7.05 -12.13 7.88
CA ILE A 247 -6.30 -11.99 6.61
C ILE A 247 -6.98 -10.92 5.74
N SER A 248 -8.32 -10.87 5.73
CA SER A 248 -9.07 -9.80 5.07
C SER A 248 -8.77 -8.42 5.66
N VAL A 249 -8.64 -8.32 6.99
CA VAL A 249 -8.26 -7.06 7.65
C VAL A 249 -6.84 -6.63 7.24
N LEU A 250 -5.90 -7.58 7.20
CA LEU A 250 -4.54 -7.33 6.73
C LEU A 250 -4.53 -6.88 5.26
N LEU A 251 -5.31 -7.53 4.39
CA LEU A 251 -5.46 -7.14 2.99
C LEU A 251 -5.93 -5.69 2.84
N ASN A 252 -6.96 -5.30 3.60
CA ASN A 252 -7.49 -3.95 3.60
C ASN A 252 -6.49 -2.92 4.15
N LEU A 253 -5.70 -3.29 5.16
CA LEU A 253 -4.63 -2.43 5.70
C LEU A 253 -3.56 -2.16 4.64
N ILE A 254 -3.07 -3.22 3.97
CA ILE A 254 -2.10 -3.13 2.88
C ILE A 254 -2.63 -2.25 1.74
N GLY A 255 -3.87 -2.49 1.29
CA GLY A 255 -4.52 -1.68 0.25
C GLY A 255 -4.69 -0.21 0.66
N THR A 256 -4.98 0.06 1.93
CA THR A 256 -5.06 1.43 2.46
C THR A 256 -3.70 2.13 2.44
N VAL A 257 -2.62 1.41 2.78
CA VAL A 257 -1.25 1.96 2.69
C VAL A 257 -0.88 2.24 1.23
N LEU A 258 -1.19 1.35 0.29
CA LEU A 258 -0.97 1.59 -1.14
C LEU A 258 -1.70 2.84 -1.63
N MET A 259 -2.97 3.01 -1.23
CA MET A 259 -3.75 4.20 -1.54
C MET A 259 -3.12 5.47 -0.95
N TYR A 260 -2.65 5.42 0.30
CA TYR A 260 -1.96 6.55 0.93
C TYR A 260 -0.67 6.93 0.19
N LEU A 261 0.15 5.95 -0.19
CA LEU A 261 1.37 6.19 -0.98
C LEU A 261 1.04 6.77 -2.37
N ALA A 262 0.04 6.23 -3.06
CA ALA A 262 -0.41 6.77 -4.35
C ALA A 262 -0.94 8.22 -4.21
N ASN A 263 -1.69 8.51 -3.16
CA ASN A 263 -2.20 9.85 -2.90
C ASN A 263 -1.09 10.84 -2.58
N SER A 264 -0.01 10.43 -1.89
CA SER A 264 1.13 11.32 -1.64
C SER A 264 1.76 11.87 -2.93
N TRP A 265 1.85 11.04 -3.97
CA TRP A 265 2.31 11.46 -5.29
C TRP A 265 1.37 12.50 -5.90
N ALA A 266 0.06 12.25 -5.88
CA ALA A 266 -0.94 13.15 -6.43
C ALA A 266 -1.03 14.49 -5.66
N THR A 267 -0.85 14.46 -4.33
CA THR A 267 -0.84 15.66 -3.49
C THR A 267 0.41 16.50 -3.76
N PHE A 268 1.59 15.88 -3.84
CA PHE A 268 2.84 16.59 -4.16
C PHE A 268 2.76 17.31 -5.52
N MET A 269 2.11 16.72 -6.52
CA MET A 269 1.87 17.38 -7.82
C MET A 269 0.94 18.60 -7.74
N GLN A 270 0.08 18.68 -6.73
CA GLN A 270 -0.87 19.78 -6.55
C GLN A 270 -0.31 20.89 -5.65
N ALA A 271 0.38 20.49 -4.57
CA ALA A 271 0.92 21.37 -3.55
C ALA A 271 2.30 20.83 -3.13
N PRO A 272 3.37 21.18 -3.87
CA PRO A 272 4.69 20.67 -3.55
C PRO A 272 5.24 21.31 -2.27
N GLY A 273 5.38 20.52 -1.21
CA GLY A 273 6.09 20.88 0.01
C GLY A 273 7.56 20.50 -0.04
N GLY A 274 8.41 21.27 0.62
CA GLY A 274 9.85 21.04 0.66
C GLY A 274 10.51 21.29 -0.69
N ILE A 275 10.20 22.38 -1.38
CA ILE A 275 10.86 22.72 -2.65
C ILE A 275 11.53 24.09 -2.55
N ASP A 276 12.79 24.19 -3.01
CA ASP A 276 13.51 25.45 -3.11
C ASP A 276 13.25 26.22 -4.42
N GLU A 277 13.84 27.42 -4.55
CA GLU A 277 13.66 28.29 -5.73
C GLU A 277 14.05 27.64 -7.06
N GLN A 278 14.89 26.61 -7.02
CA GLN A 278 15.38 25.87 -8.19
C GLN A 278 14.55 24.60 -8.45
N GLY A 279 13.48 24.37 -7.68
CA GLY A 279 12.69 23.17 -7.79
C GLY A 279 13.37 21.95 -7.17
N ARG A 280 14.39 22.11 -6.32
CA ARG A 280 15.05 20.99 -5.66
C ARG A 280 14.28 20.58 -4.43
N PHE A 281 14.12 19.28 -4.24
CA PHE A 281 13.47 18.74 -3.05
C PHE A 281 14.35 18.92 -1.79
N LEU A 282 13.72 19.39 -0.72
CA LEU A 282 14.29 19.70 0.59
C LEU A 282 13.70 18.77 1.65
N GLY A 283 14.57 17.96 2.25
CA GLY A 283 14.21 17.10 3.37
C GLY A 283 14.34 15.61 3.07
N ASN A 284 13.56 14.83 3.80
CA ASN A 284 13.64 13.36 3.80
C ASN A 284 12.34 12.73 3.28
N ILE A 285 12.34 11.41 3.14
CA ILE A 285 11.19 10.62 2.68
C ILE A 285 9.89 10.96 3.41
N TRP A 286 9.98 11.21 4.73
CA TRP A 286 8.80 11.52 5.54
C TRP A 286 8.16 12.84 5.16
N HIS A 287 8.97 13.84 4.78
CA HIS A 287 8.50 15.14 4.34
C HIS A 287 7.76 15.05 3.01
N VAL A 288 8.25 14.26 2.04
CA VAL A 288 7.56 14.02 0.75
C VAL A 288 6.16 13.43 0.97
N ILE A 289 6.06 12.42 1.85
CA ILE A 289 4.82 11.65 2.04
C ILE A 289 3.72 12.48 2.76
N HIS A 290 4.09 13.49 3.54
CA HIS A 290 3.17 14.33 4.33
C HIS A 290 2.93 15.73 3.74
N SER A 291 3.35 15.95 2.48
CA SER A 291 3.13 17.22 1.76
C SER A 291 1.65 17.53 1.57
#